data_AF-A0AAE1KZ94-F1
#
_entry.id   AF-A0AAE1KZ94-F1
#
_cell.length_a   1.000
_cell.length_b   1.000
_cell.length_c   1.000
_cell.angle_alpha   90.00
_cell.angle_beta   90.00
_cell.angle_gamma   90.00
#
_symmetry.space_group_name_H-M   'P 1'
#
loop_
_entity.id
_entity.type
_entity.pdbx_description
1 polymer ?
#
loop_
_entity_poly.entity_id
_entity_poly.type
_entity_poly.pdbx_seq_one_letter_code
_entity_poly.pdbx_strand_id
1 'polypeptide(L)'
;MAKRADSAEKLVNDIRSDDSDESSKSSEGIESGPGPSGAKKKRKKYKPYNQVFRNEWLANSEMKSWLARDQKGQNAYCKFCNYSMKPKLSVLQAHMRSTKGTGRLNKRK
;
A
#
# COMPACT_ATOMS: atom_id res chain seq x y z
N MET A 1 7.38 -59.01 -11.95
CA MET A 1 8.06 -58.33 -13.07
C MET A 1 8.00 -56.83 -12.82
N ALA A 2 9.15 -56.24 -12.49
CA ALA A 2 9.29 -54.84 -12.15
C ALA A 2 9.32 -53.95 -13.40
N LYS A 3 8.75 -52.75 -13.33
CA LYS A 3 9.16 -51.62 -14.16
C LYS A 3 9.44 -50.44 -13.23
N ARG A 4 10.74 -50.19 -13.07
CA ARG A 4 11.40 -49.04 -12.44
C ARG A 4 11.54 -47.90 -13.46
N ALA A 5 11.83 -46.72 -12.90
CA ALA A 5 12.38 -45.50 -13.52
C ALA A 5 11.34 -44.60 -14.24
N ASP A 6 11.42 -43.28 -14.18
CA ASP A 6 12.62 -42.45 -13.98
C ASP A 6 12.28 -41.05 -13.44
N SER A 7 13.21 -40.50 -12.67
CA SER A 7 13.22 -39.18 -12.07
C SER A 7 13.53 -38.08 -13.09
N ALA A 8 12.96 -36.88 -12.93
CA ALA A 8 13.59 -35.67 -13.47
C ALA A 8 13.15 -34.46 -12.65
N GLU A 9 13.78 -34.29 -11.48
CA GLU A 9 13.83 -33.01 -10.80
C GLU A 9 14.71 -32.07 -11.63
N LYS A 10 14.14 -30.97 -12.14
CA LYS A 10 14.91 -29.95 -12.87
C LYS A 10 15.01 -28.68 -12.03
N LEU A 11 16.02 -28.72 -11.16
CA LEU A 11 16.74 -27.60 -10.58
C LEU A 11 17.35 -26.74 -11.72
N VAL A 12 17.15 -25.42 -11.74
CA VAL A 12 18.19 -24.41 -11.45
C VAL A 12 17.64 -22.99 -11.65
N ASN A 13 17.89 -22.16 -10.62
CA ASN A 13 17.75 -20.72 -10.62
C ASN A 13 18.89 -20.08 -11.41
N ASP A 14 18.56 -19.30 -12.44
CA ASP A 14 19.48 -18.35 -13.06
C ASP A 14 19.14 -16.94 -12.58
N ILE A 15 19.72 -16.56 -11.44
CA ILE A 15 19.84 -15.16 -11.03
C ILE A 15 21.03 -14.60 -11.81
N ARG A 16 20.74 -13.91 -12.91
CA ARG A 16 21.72 -13.16 -13.69
C ARG A 16 21.80 -11.75 -13.09
N SER A 17 22.86 -11.51 -12.33
CA SER A 17 23.33 -10.14 -12.04
C SER A 17 23.85 -9.54 -13.34
N ASP A 18 23.23 -8.45 -13.78
CA ASP A 18 23.77 -7.59 -14.83
C ASP A 18 24.09 -6.23 -14.20
N ASP A 19 25.39 -6.06 -14.01
CA ASP A 19 26.11 -4.84 -13.66
C ASP A 19 26.41 -4.14 -14.98
N SER A 20 25.91 -2.91 -15.18
CA SER A 20 26.46 -1.88 -16.10
C SER A 20 25.45 -0.74 -16.29
N ASP A 21 25.76 0.46 -15.82
CA ASP A 21 26.43 1.46 -16.67
C ASP A 21 26.16 2.88 -16.18
N GLU A 22 27.26 3.60 -16.17
CA GLU A 22 27.48 4.98 -15.81
C GLU A 22 26.62 5.91 -16.69
N SER A 23 25.85 6.82 -16.07
CA SER A 23 25.33 7.96 -16.82
C SER A 23 25.65 9.25 -16.09
N SER A 24 26.69 9.89 -16.62
CA SER A 24 27.16 11.22 -16.31
C SER A 24 26.03 12.25 -16.45
N LYS A 25 25.96 13.22 -15.54
CA LYS A 25 25.37 14.53 -15.87
C LYS A 25 25.96 15.66 -15.04
N SER A 26 27.06 16.18 -15.55
CA SER A 26 27.47 17.57 -15.36
C SER A 26 26.42 18.47 -16.03
N SER A 27 25.84 19.40 -15.31
CA SER A 27 25.31 20.63 -15.92
C SER A 27 25.27 21.73 -14.88
N GLU A 28 25.86 22.83 -15.30
CA GLU A 28 26.19 24.04 -14.58
C GLU A 28 24.95 24.85 -14.17
N GLY A 29 25.22 25.93 -13.46
CA GLY A 29 24.26 26.71 -12.70
C GLY A 29 23.07 27.25 -13.49
N ILE A 30 21.97 27.38 -12.76
CA ILE A 30 21.02 28.46 -12.98
C ILE A 30 20.84 29.19 -11.65
N GLU A 31 21.19 30.48 -11.69
CA GLU A 31 20.91 31.47 -10.66
C GLU A 31 19.47 31.33 -10.17
N SER A 32 19.32 30.99 -8.89
CA SER A 32 18.05 31.12 -8.19
C SER A 32 17.84 32.60 -7.88
N GLY A 33 17.34 33.35 -8.85
CA GLY A 33 16.75 34.64 -8.60
C GLY A 33 15.63 34.52 -7.55
N PRO A 34 15.46 35.49 -6.63
CA PRO A 34 14.37 35.48 -5.67
C PRO A 34 13.04 35.62 -6.42
N GLY A 35 12.40 34.47 -6.65
CA GLY A 35 11.09 34.38 -7.27
C GLY A 35 10.05 35.19 -6.48
N PRO A 36 9.10 35.83 -7.16
CA PRO A 36 8.16 36.76 -6.56
C PRO A 36 7.39 36.08 -5.42
N SER A 37 7.39 36.73 -4.26
CA SER A 37 6.59 36.45 -3.08
C SER A 37 5.10 36.46 -3.44
N GLY A 38 4.66 35.38 -4.08
CA GLY A 38 3.30 35.17 -4.55
C GLY A 38 2.37 35.06 -3.36
N ALA A 39 1.44 36.03 -3.28
CA ALA A 39 0.36 36.09 -2.31
C ALA A 39 -0.19 34.70 -1.98
N LYS A 40 -0.14 34.32 -0.70
CA LYS A 40 -0.69 33.06 -0.21
C LYS A 40 -2.21 33.04 -0.41
N LYS A 41 -2.68 32.54 -1.56
CA LYS A 41 -4.10 32.27 -1.80
C LYS A 41 -4.57 31.31 -0.71
N LYS A 42 -5.43 31.80 0.20
CA LYS A 42 -6.03 30.98 1.26
C LYS A 42 -6.85 29.87 0.59
N ARG A 43 -6.33 28.63 0.60
CA ARG A 43 -7.01 27.47 0.02
C ARG A 43 -8.33 27.26 0.78
N LYS A 44 -9.46 27.26 0.05
CA LYS A 44 -10.77 26.98 0.63
C LYS A 44 -10.71 25.62 1.33
N LYS A 45 -11.13 25.56 2.59
CA LYS A 45 -11.18 24.31 3.37
C LYS A 45 -12.35 23.47 2.83
N TYR A 46 -12.04 22.38 2.13
CA TYR A 46 -13.05 21.41 1.71
C TYR A 46 -13.60 20.64 2.91
N LYS A 47 -14.92 20.38 2.91
CA LYS A 47 -15.56 19.55 3.93
C LYS A 47 -15.01 18.12 3.82
N PRO A 48 -14.61 17.49 4.95
CA PRO A 48 -14.10 16.14 4.91
C PRO A 48 -15.22 15.17 4.49
N TYR A 49 -15.01 14.44 3.40
CA TYR A 49 -15.93 13.39 2.98
C TYR A 49 -15.95 12.26 4.02
N ASN A 50 -17.13 12.06 4.63
CA ASN A 50 -17.43 10.94 5.51
C ASN A 50 -17.94 9.79 4.63
N GLN A 51 -17.02 8.94 4.21
CA GLN A 51 -17.37 7.72 3.50
C GLN A 51 -18.00 6.73 4.49
N VAL A 52 -19.07 6.05 4.06
CA VAL A 52 -19.70 4.96 4.82
C VAL A 52 -19.07 3.63 4.39
N PHE A 53 -19.07 2.64 5.29
CA PHE A 53 -18.64 1.28 4.97
C PHE A 53 -19.45 0.70 3.80
N ARG A 54 -18.77 0.23 2.75
CA ARG A 54 -19.41 -0.34 1.56
C ARG A 54 -19.37 -1.86 1.61
N ASN A 55 -20.50 -2.50 1.33
CA ASN A 55 -20.62 -3.97 1.31
C ASN A 55 -19.76 -4.60 0.21
N GLU A 56 -19.50 -3.86 -0.87
CA GLU A 56 -18.63 -4.25 -1.98
C GLU A 56 -17.23 -4.67 -1.52
N TRP A 57 -16.73 -4.08 -0.43
CA TRP A 57 -15.42 -4.45 0.12
C TRP A 57 -15.42 -5.83 0.78
N LEU A 58 -16.58 -6.32 1.23
CA LEU A 58 -16.75 -7.69 1.71
C LEU A 58 -16.99 -8.68 0.57
N ALA A 59 -17.30 -8.21 -0.64
CA ALA A 59 -17.41 -9.05 -1.82
C ALA A 59 -16.03 -9.35 -2.42
N ASN A 60 -15.06 -8.44 -2.25
CA ASN A 60 -13.70 -8.65 -2.72
C ASN A 60 -12.96 -9.69 -1.85
N SER A 61 -12.44 -10.75 -2.47
CA SER A 61 -11.79 -11.88 -1.81
C SER A 61 -10.57 -11.45 -0.99
N GLU A 62 -9.80 -10.49 -1.49
CA GLU A 62 -8.59 -10.00 -0.82
C GLU A 62 -8.91 -9.27 0.49
N MET A 63 -9.99 -8.48 0.51
CA MET A 63 -10.37 -7.67 1.66
C MET A 63 -11.22 -8.46 2.66
N LYS A 64 -12.15 -9.29 2.20
CA LYS A 64 -13.07 -10.09 3.05
C LYS A 64 -12.35 -10.98 4.06
N SER A 65 -11.14 -11.43 3.71
CA SER A 65 -10.31 -12.30 4.56
C SER A 65 -10.03 -11.69 5.94
N TRP A 66 -9.67 -10.41 5.97
CA TRP A 66 -9.29 -9.69 7.19
C TRP A 66 -10.26 -8.60 7.61
N LEU A 67 -11.04 -8.07 6.66
CA LEU A 67 -11.98 -6.98 6.89
C LEU A 67 -13.33 -7.53 7.36
N ALA A 68 -13.84 -6.97 8.44
CA ALA A 68 -15.17 -7.17 8.97
C ALA A 68 -15.87 -5.81 9.13
N ARG A 69 -17.18 -5.87 9.37
CA ARG A 69 -17.95 -4.69 9.78
C ARG A 69 -17.91 -4.59 11.30
N ASP A 70 -17.74 -3.38 11.81
CA ASP A 70 -17.84 -3.11 13.25
C ASP A 70 -19.28 -3.36 13.76
N GLN A 71 -19.47 -3.59 15.06
CA GLN A 71 -20.78 -3.87 15.67
C GLN A 71 -21.81 -2.78 15.37
N LYS A 72 -21.35 -1.53 15.24
CA LYS A 72 -22.20 -0.37 14.92
C LYS A 72 -22.47 -0.19 13.42
N GLY A 73 -21.89 -1.03 12.56
CA GLY A 73 -22.09 -0.96 11.11
C GLY A 73 -21.41 0.20 10.39
N GLN A 74 -20.86 1.17 11.12
CA GLN A 74 -20.33 2.41 10.54
C GLN A 74 -18.84 2.35 10.19
N ASN A 75 -18.06 1.55 10.91
CA ASN A 75 -16.62 1.45 10.73
C ASN A 75 -16.21 0.09 10.14
N ALA A 76 -15.02 0.11 9.54
CA ALA A 76 -14.32 -1.09 9.15
C ALA A 76 -13.59 -1.67 10.37
N TYR A 77 -13.63 -3.00 10.54
CA TYR A 77 -12.92 -3.70 11.61
C TYR A 77 -11.92 -4.68 11.01
N CYS A 78 -10.67 -4.64 11.44
CA CYS A 78 -9.68 -5.64 11.05
C CYS A 78 -9.68 -6.81 12.05
N LYS A 79 -9.93 -8.03 11.58
CA LYS A 79 -9.91 -9.27 12.38
C LYS A 79 -8.51 -9.68 12.83
N PHE A 80 -7.48 -9.32 12.05
CA PHE A 80 -6.09 -9.66 12.39
C PHE A 80 -5.48 -8.71 13.42
N CYS A 81 -5.82 -7.41 13.33
CA CYS A 81 -5.29 -6.39 14.24
C CYS A 81 -6.25 -6.04 15.39
N ASN A 82 -7.47 -6.60 15.37
CA ASN A 82 -8.56 -6.27 16.30
C ASN A 82 -8.79 -4.76 16.46
N TYR A 83 -8.70 -4.01 15.35
CA TYR A 83 -8.75 -2.55 15.34
C TYR A 83 -9.87 -2.01 14.45
N SER A 84 -10.67 -1.09 14.99
CA SER A 84 -11.68 -0.33 14.23
C SER A 84 -11.02 0.86 13.52
N MET A 85 -11.19 0.90 12.20
CA MET A 85 -10.62 1.89 11.31
C MET A 85 -11.69 2.58 10.47
N LYS A 86 -11.34 3.76 9.95
CA LYS A 86 -12.26 4.52 9.11
C LYS A 86 -12.57 3.72 7.84
N PRO A 87 -13.84 3.67 7.41
CA PRO A 87 -14.24 3.01 6.17
C PRO A 87 -13.85 3.88 4.96
N LYS A 88 -12.55 4.01 4.72
CA LYS A 88 -11.98 4.70 3.56
C LYS A 88 -11.07 3.74 2.84
N LEU A 89 -11.27 3.61 1.53
CA LEU A 89 -10.53 2.64 0.71
C LEU A 89 -9.01 2.84 0.82
N SER A 90 -8.55 4.09 0.79
CA SER A 90 -7.13 4.43 0.96
C SER A 90 -6.56 3.98 2.31
N VAL A 91 -7.35 4.08 3.39
CA VAL A 91 -6.95 3.64 4.73
C VAL A 91 -6.92 2.11 4.79
N LEU A 92 -7.89 1.43 4.16
CA LEU A 92 -7.92 -0.03 4.05
C LEU A 92 -6.74 -0.58 3.25
N GLN A 93 -6.44 0.00 2.10
CA GLN A 93 -5.29 -0.38 1.27
C GLN A 93 -3.96 -0.12 2.00
N ALA A 94 -3.81 1.04 2.64
CA ALA A 94 -2.63 1.34 3.44
C ALA A 94 -2.47 0.35 4.60
N HIS A 95 -3.57 -0.01 5.27
CA HIS A 95 -3.57 -1.02 6.32
C HIS A 95 -3.14 -2.39 5.81
N MET A 96 -3.68 -2.85 4.69
CA MET A 96 -3.33 -4.14 4.07
C MET A 96 -1.83 -4.21 3.73
N ARG A 97 -1.27 -3.11 3.20
CA ARG A 97 0.17 -3.01 2.90
C ARG A 97 0.99 -3.02 4.19
N SER A 98 0.55 -2.34 5.24
CA SER A 98 1.22 -2.32 6.54
C SER A 98 1.16 -3.67 7.27
N THR A 99 0.04 -4.39 7.18
CA THR A 99 -0.10 -5.74 7.78
C THR A 99 0.81 -6.76 7.09
N LYS A 100 1.07 -6.59 5.78
CA LYS A 100 1.95 -7.49 5.01
C LYS A 100 3.44 -7.13 5.10
N GLY A 101 3.78 -5.84 5.29
CA GLY A 101 5.15 -5.35 5.16
C GLY A 101 5.95 -5.25 6.45
N THR A 102 5.37 -4.75 7.54
CA THR A 102 6.07 -4.56 8.83
C THR A 102 5.04 -4.33 9.93
N GLY A 103 5.05 -5.22 10.92
CA GLY A 103 4.19 -5.12 12.09
C GLY A 103 4.36 -3.77 12.80
N ARG A 104 3.21 -3.21 13.23
CA ARG A 104 3.04 -1.99 14.05
C ARG A 104 3.15 -0.66 13.30
N LEU A 105 2.02 -0.19 12.78
CA LEU A 105 1.75 1.25 12.68
C LEU A 105 0.55 1.61 13.54
N ASN A 106 0.77 1.58 14.86
CA ASN A 106 -0.02 2.37 15.78
C ASN A 106 0.31 3.84 15.52
N LYS A 107 -0.66 4.59 14.97
CA LYS A 107 -0.69 6.03 15.15
C LYS A 107 -1.97 6.38 15.88
N ARG A 108 -1.91 6.30 17.20
CA ARG A 108 -2.82 7.02 18.09
C ARG A 108 -1.98 7.95 18.96
N LYS A 109 -2.40 9.20 18.92
CA LYS A 109 -1.85 10.40 19.56
C LYS A 109 -2.51 10.56 20.92
#